data_AF-A0A936DFI6-F1
#
_entry.id   AF-A0A936DFI6-F1
#
_cell.length_a   1.000
_cell.length_b   1.000
_cell.length_c   1.000
_cell.angle_alpha   90.00
_cell.angle_beta   90.00
_cell.angle_gamma   90.00
#
_symmetry.space_group_name_H-M   'P 1'
#
loop_
_entity.id
_entity.type
_entity.pdbx_description
1 polymer ?
#
loop_
_entity_poly.entity_id
_entity_poly.type
_entity_poly.pdbx_seq_one_letter_code
_entity_poly.pdbx_strand_id
1 'polypeptide(L)'
;MPSRRGSAPSSCNRRPCSPSLLVGLVALAGLVAPAACGSQPEGSPRAGGPTAGAQPPLRLPHEGAGVRVQQRSSAAVPGSDGALQIALGDITAGQVQLTLGKTDGSAVLLSRSVRTGDEVAFTLAGFGYLLVVEDLHNDLIGTDWADLRVRPGSDDAATPAPPAVDEAARIEGLLAKLEASGVTFIRNGSEHDAREAAEHLRNKWAHAPSIDTAERFIDELGTRSSSSGQPYRVRLRDGREQDAGPWLHSLLSHDPTR
;
A
#
# COMPACT_ATOMS: atom_id res chain seq x y z
N MET A 1 -52.63 6.32 -22.16
CA MET A 1 -53.58 6.68 -21.09
C MET A 1 -53.07 6.07 -19.78
N PRO A 2 -53.16 6.78 -18.66
CA PRO A 2 -51.97 7.12 -17.88
C PRO A 2 -52.07 6.70 -16.40
N SER A 3 -50.95 6.92 -15.68
CA SER A 3 -50.91 7.26 -14.24
C SER A 3 -51.25 6.11 -13.28
N ARG A 4 -50.71 5.98 -12.06
CA ARG A 4 -50.26 6.94 -11.03
C ARG A 4 -49.19 6.21 -10.19
N ARG A 5 -48.01 6.79 -9.89
CA ARG A 5 -47.71 7.74 -8.79
C ARG A 5 -48.29 7.37 -7.42
N GLY A 6 -47.36 7.29 -6.45
CA GLY A 6 -47.55 7.59 -5.04
C GLY A 6 -47.82 6.37 -4.18
N SER A 7 -47.38 6.27 -2.93
CA SER A 7 -46.57 7.13 -2.07
C SER A 7 -46.25 6.25 -0.85
N ALA A 8 -45.05 6.40 -0.26
CA ALA A 8 -44.89 6.08 1.16
C ALA A 8 -45.80 7.02 1.97
N PRO A 9 -46.27 6.64 3.16
CA PRO A 9 -45.52 7.09 4.34
C PRO A 9 -45.66 6.22 5.60
N SER A 10 -44.93 6.66 6.64
CA SER A 10 -45.26 6.56 8.06
C SER A 10 -44.77 5.35 8.86
N SER A 11 -43.59 5.55 9.44
CA SER A 11 -43.31 5.51 10.89
C SER A 11 -44.42 4.94 11.80
N CYS A 12 -44.10 3.92 12.59
CA CYS A 12 -44.44 3.93 14.02
C CYS A 12 -43.62 2.91 14.82
N ASN A 13 -42.97 3.46 15.83
CA ASN A 13 -42.30 2.85 16.98
C ASN A 13 -43.27 1.96 17.80
N ARG A 14 -42.79 0.85 18.37
CA ARG A 14 -43.16 0.30 19.70
C ARG A 14 -42.54 -1.09 19.94
N ARG A 15 -41.55 -1.15 20.85
CA ARG A 15 -41.39 -2.30 21.77
C ARG A 15 -42.65 -2.38 22.64
N PRO A 16 -43.08 -3.57 23.09
CA PRO A 16 -42.64 -4.00 24.42
C PRO A 16 -42.63 -5.54 24.66
N CYS A 17 -42.25 -5.88 25.90
CA CYS A 17 -42.60 -7.08 26.67
C CYS A 17 -41.57 -8.23 26.74
N SER A 18 -40.83 -8.18 27.86
CA SER A 18 -40.28 -9.30 28.63
C SER A 18 -41.35 -10.34 29.04
N PRO A 19 -40.96 -11.53 29.52
CA PRO A 19 -40.77 -11.76 30.98
C PRO A 19 -39.45 -12.54 31.27
N SER A 20 -38.66 -12.19 32.29
CA SER A 20 -38.80 -12.49 33.73
C SER A 20 -38.84 -13.99 34.09
N LEU A 21 -37.73 -14.47 34.67
CA LEU A 21 -37.61 -15.45 35.78
C LEU A 21 -36.12 -15.44 36.22
N LEU A 22 -35.72 -14.85 37.37
CA LEU A 22 -35.78 -15.38 38.76
C LEU A 22 -35.22 -16.83 38.82
N VAL A 23 -34.21 -17.24 39.61
CA VAL A 23 -33.71 -16.90 40.95
C VAL A 23 -32.30 -17.50 41.10
N GLY A 24 -31.43 -16.94 41.96
CA GLY A 24 -30.25 -17.68 42.44
C GLY A 24 -29.28 -16.88 43.31
N LEU A 25 -29.75 -16.40 44.46
CA LEU A 25 -28.99 -15.71 45.51
C LEU A 25 -28.16 -16.70 46.34
N VAL A 26 -26.84 -16.51 46.48
CA VAL A 26 -26.12 -16.79 47.74
C VAL A 26 -24.98 -15.76 47.90
N ALA A 27 -25.02 -15.04 49.02
CA ALA A 27 -24.02 -14.07 49.47
C ALA A 27 -22.93 -14.74 50.31
N LEU A 28 -21.72 -14.17 50.33
CA LEU A 28 -20.96 -14.02 51.57
C LEU A 28 -19.98 -12.83 51.48
N ALA A 29 -20.04 -11.98 52.50
CA ALA A 29 -19.12 -10.89 52.83
C ALA A 29 -17.68 -11.41 53.06
N GLY A 30 -16.60 -10.64 53.04
CA GLY A 30 -16.36 -9.20 52.97
C GLY A 30 -14.92 -8.96 53.47
N LEU A 31 -14.21 -7.94 53.00
CA LEU A 31 -13.17 -7.27 53.78
C LEU A 31 -12.84 -5.90 53.16
N VAL A 32 -12.98 -4.86 53.97
CA VAL A 32 -12.55 -3.48 53.74
C VAL A 32 -11.11 -3.34 54.22
N ALA A 33 -10.26 -2.64 53.47
CA ALA A 33 -9.00 -2.08 53.95
C ALA A 33 -8.84 -0.63 53.44
N PRO A 34 -8.19 0.26 54.21
CA PRO A 34 -8.33 1.71 54.06
C PRO A 34 -7.28 2.34 53.13
N ALA A 35 -7.63 3.56 52.71
CA ALA A 35 -6.78 4.49 52.00
C ALA A 35 -5.51 4.89 52.80
N ALA A 36 -4.38 4.96 52.12
CA ALA A 36 -3.20 5.69 52.56
C ALA A 36 -2.75 6.62 51.43
N CYS A 37 -2.77 7.92 51.73
CA CYS A 37 -2.22 9.00 50.94
C CYS A 37 -0.71 9.06 51.20
N GLY A 38 0.10 9.13 50.15
CA GLY A 38 1.56 9.26 50.25
C GLY A 38 2.13 9.90 48.98
N SER A 39 2.78 11.05 49.17
CA SER A 39 3.22 11.99 48.14
C SER A 39 4.71 11.81 47.80
N GLN A 40 5.04 11.75 46.49
CA GLN A 40 6.27 12.23 45.78
C GLN A 40 7.67 11.65 46.19
N PRO A 41 8.76 11.75 45.37
CA PRO A 41 8.99 12.65 44.23
C PRO A 41 9.57 12.02 42.94
N GLU A 42 9.79 12.93 42.01
CA GLU A 42 10.25 12.84 40.62
C GLU A 42 11.62 12.16 40.41
N GLY A 43 11.83 11.69 39.17
CA GLY A 43 13.18 11.59 38.60
C GLY A 43 13.61 10.17 38.22
N SER A 44 13.05 9.62 37.14
CA SER A 44 13.82 8.70 36.31
C SER A 44 13.41 8.85 34.85
N PRO A 45 14.39 8.75 33.93
CA PRO A 45 14.32 9.40 32.64
C PRO A 45 13.26 8.72 31.78
N ARG A 46 12.54 9.53 31.00
CA ARG A 46 11.87 9.08 29.79
C ARG A 46 12.91 8.40 28.92
N ALA A 47 13.03 7.08 29.04
CA ALA A 47 13.50 6.25 27.95
C ALA A 47 12.57 6.58 26.78
N GLY A 48 13.12 7.18 25.74
CA GLY A 48 12.39 7.41 24.49
C GLY A 48 11.74 6.09 24.10
N GLY A 49 10.40 6.09 24.05
CA GLY A 49 9.67 4.96 23.51
C GLY A 49 10.21 4.64 22.12
N PRO A 50 10.26 3.36 21.72
CA PRO A 50 10.65 3.00 20.36
C PRO A 50 9.74 3.76 19.39
N THR A 51 10.35 4.47 18.45
CA THR A 51 9.66 5.17 17.36
C THR A 51 8.67 4.20 16.72
N ALA A 52 7.39 4.41 17.00
CA ALA A 52 6.30 3.56 16.56
C ALA A 52 6.16 3.65 15.04
N GLY A 53 6.23 2.50 14.35
CA GLY A 53 5.67 2.38 13.01
C GLY A 53 6.23 1.27 12.13
N ALA A 54 7.55 1.05 12.13
CA ALA A 54 8.20 0.16 11.17
C ALA A 54 8.51 -1.22 11.78
N GLN A 55 8.05 -2.29 11.12
CA GLN A 55 8.50 -3.65 11.42
C GLN A 55 10.00 -3.77 11.05
N PRO A 56 10.85 -4.43 11.86
CA PRO A 56 12.24 -4.69 11.51
C PRO A 56 12.39 -5.54 10.22
N PRO A 57 13.56 -5.54 9.57
CA PRO A 57 13.82 -6.45 8.44
C PRO A 57 13.67 -7.91 8.84
N LEU A 58 13.22 -8.75 7.90
CA LEU A 58 13.12 -10.19 8.10
C LEU A 58 14.51 -10.81 8.23
N ARG A 59 14.68 -11.68 9.24
CA ARG A 59 15.87 -12.50 9.44
C ARG A 59 15.74 -13.80 8.63
N LEU A 60 16.11 -13.75 7.36
CA LEU A 60 16.01 -14.88 6.42
C LEU A 60 17.38 -15.40 5.97
N PRO A 61 17.52 -16.70 5.67
CA PRO A 61 18.68 -17.19 4.93
C PRO A 61 18.67 -16.68 3.48
N HIS A 62 19.82 -16.67 2.82
CA HIS A 62 19.99 -16.18 1.44
C HIS A 62 19.06 -16.89 0.45
N GLU A 63 18.89 -18.22 0.60
CA GLU A 63 18.00 -19.05 -0.23
C GLU A 63 16.50 -18.80 0.01
N GLY A 64 16.16 -17.92 0.95
CA GLY A 64 14.81 -17.70 1.45
C GLY A 64 14.33 -18.82 2.37
N ALA A 65 13.19 -18.58 3.02
CA ALA A 65 12.57 -19.54 3.91
C ALA A 65 11.19 -19.95 3.37
N GLY A 66 10.95 -21.26 3.36
CA GLY A 66 9.66 -21.84 3.02
C GLY A 66 8.66 -21.70 4.16
N VAL A 67 7.40 -21.48 3.82
CA VAL A 67 6.25 -21.50 4.73
C VAL A 67 5.08 -22.15 4.03
N ARG A 68 4.49 -23.14 4.70
CA ARG A 68 3.24 -23.77 4.27
C ARG A 68 2.06 -23.09 4.95
N VAL A 69 1.05 -22.72 4.18
CA VAL A 69 -0.17 -22.10 4.70
C VAL A 69 -1.39 -22.88 4.21
N GLN A 70 -2.27 -23.25 5.14
CA GLN A 70 -3.52 -23.93 4.80
C GLN A 70 -4.56 -22.92 4.30
N GLN A 71 -5.49 -23.38 3.45
CA GLN A 71 -6.64 -22.61 2.99
C GLN A 71 -7.47 -22.09 4.18
N ARG A 72 -7.99 -20.87 4.05
CA ARG A 72 -8.77 -20.16 5.09
C ARG A 72 -8.03 -20.06 6.43
N SER A 73 -6.70 -20.10 6.38
CA SER A 73 -5.84 -20.03 7.56
C SER A 73 -4.71 -19.03 7.33
N SER A 74 -3.92 -18.83 8.36
CA SER A 74 -2.75 -17.97 8.32
C SER A 74 -1.54 -18.64 8.97
N ALA A 75 -0.36 -18.35 8.46
CA ALA A 75 0.91 -18.76 9.07
C ALA A 75 1.82 -17.55 9.29
N ALA A 76 2.70 -17.63 10.28
CA ALA A 76 3.71 -16.61 10.50
C ALA A 76 4.70 -16.55 9.34
N VAL A 77 5.11 -15.35 8.94
CA VAL A 77 6.18 -15.15 7.97
C VAL A 77 7.51 -15.56 8.61
N PRO A 78 8.28 -16.47 7.99
CA PRO A 78 9.61 -16.82 8.48
C PRO A 78 10.51 -15.58 8.64
N GLY A 79 11.31 -15.54 9.69
CA GLY A 79 12.21 -14.41 9.95
C GLY A 79 11.54 -13.11 10.43
N SER A 80 10.21 -13.10 10.62
CA SER A 80 9.48 -11.92 11.13
C SER A 80 9.36 -11.85 12.66
N ASP A 81 9.96 -12.80 13.40
CA ASP A 81 9.79 -12.95 14.85
C ASP A 81 8.30 -13.01 15.28
N GLY A 82 7.43 -13.52 14.41
CA GLY A 82 5.98 -13.63 14.62
C GLY A 82 5.19 -12.34 14.38
N ALA A 83 5.85 -11.27 13.93
CA ALA A 83 5.21 -9.97 13.75
C ALA A 83 4.41 -9.84 12.45
N LEU A 84 4.68 -10.71 11.46
CA LEU A 84 3.92 -10.77 10.21
C LEU A 84 3.29 -12.15 10.02
N GLN A 85 2.16 -12.15 9.31
CA GLN A 85 1.45 -13.35 8.91
C GLN A 85 1.06 -13.30 7.43
N ILE A 86 1.03 -14.47 6.81
CA ILE A 86 0.44 -14.71 5.49
C ILE A 86 -0.87 -15.44 5.72
N ALA A 87 -1.97 -14.86 5.24
CA ALA A 87 -3.29 -15.45 5.26
C ALA A 87 -3.72 -15.84 3.85
N LEU A 88 -4.34 -17.01 3.74
CA LEU A 88 -4.93 -17.50 2.50
C LEU A 88 -6.45 -17.52 2.61
N GLY A 89 -7.11 -17.06 1.54
CA GLY A 89 -8.53 -17.27 1.31
C GLY A 89 -8.84 -18.68 0.85
N ASP A 90 -9.92 -18.82 0.07
CA ASP A 90 -10.27 -20.08 -0.58
C ASP A 90 -9.37 -20.35 -1.80
N ILE A 91 -8.83 -21.57 -1.89
CA ILE A 91 -8.13 -22.05 -3.07
C ILE A 91 -9.20 -22.56 -4.02
N THR A 92 -9.29 -21.97 -5.22
CA THR A 92 -10.29 -22.34 -6.22
C THR A 92 -9.70 -22.16 -7.60
N ALA A 93 -9.84 -23.18 -8.46
CA ALA A 93 -9.35 -23.15 -9.85
C ALA A 93 -7.86 -22.75 -9.99
N GLY A 94 -7.02 -23.21 -9.06
CA GLY A 94 -5.57 -22.92 -9.07
C GLY A 94 -5.22 -21.47 -8.68
N GLN A 95 -6.15 -20.74 -8.08
CA GLN A 95 -5.97 -19.39 -7.58
C GLN A 95 -6.31 -19.30 -6.10
N VAL A 96 -5.67 -18.38 -5.40
CA VAL A 96 -5.99 -18.05 -4.00
C VAL A 96 -5.81 -16.57 -3.73
N GLN A 97 -6.65 -16.00 -2.86
CA GLN A 97 -6.40 -14.67 -2.32
C GLN A 97 -5.34 -14.76 -1.22
N LEU A 98 -4.16 -14.19 -1.47
CA LEU A 98 -3.07 -14.10 -0.51
C LEU A 98 -3.06 -12.72 0.14
N THR A 99 -2.98 -12.67 1.46
CA THR A 99 -2.86 -11.44 2.23
C THR A 99 -1.65 -11.51 3.16
N LEU A 100 -0.73 -10.57 3.02
CA LEU A 100 0.40 -10.37 3.93
C LEU A 100 0.10 -9.16 4.83
N GLY A 101 0.24 -9.34 6.13
CA GLY A 101 -0.01 -8.27 7.10
C GLY A 101 0.68 -8.50 8.42
N LYS A 102 0.56 -7.52 9.32
CA LYS A 102 0.98 -7.69 10.71
C LYS A 102 0.05 -8.66 11.43
N THR A 103 0.60 -9.50 12.29
CA THR A 103 -0.15 -10.47 13.10
C THR A 103 -1.13 -9.79 14.07
N ASP A 104 -0.84 -8.54 14.46
CA ASP A 104 -1.73 -7.72 15.31
C ASP A 104 -2.93 -7.13 14.55
N GLY A 105 -3.04 -7.35 13.24
CA GLY A 105 -4.10 -6.82 12.38
C GLY A 105 -4.01 -5.31 12.12
N SER A 106 -2.97 -4.62 12.60
CA SER A 106 -2.83 -3.17 12.50
C SER A 106 -2.42 -2.68 11.11
N ALA A 107 -1.88 -3.57 10.26
CA ALA A 107 -1.53 -3.23 8.88
C ALA A 107 -1.64 -4.44 7.95
N VAL A 108 -2.23 -4.22 6.78
CA VAL A 108 -2.12 -5.11 5.63
C VAL A 108 -1.04 -4.54 4.73
N LEU A 109 0.04 -5.29 4.52
CA LEU A 109 1.15 -4.90 3.67
C LEU A 109 0.84 -5.18 2.20
N LEU A 110 0.08 -6.24 1.94
CA LEU A 110 -0.25 -6.68 0.60
C LEU A 110 -1.50 -7.56 0.61
N SER A 111 -2.37 -7.42 -0.38
CA SER A 111 -3.40 -8.41 -0.70
C SER A 111 -3.52 -8.58 -2.21
N ARG A 112 -3.45 -9.82 -2.71
CA ARG A 112 -3.52 -10.11 -4.15
C ARG A 112 -3.99 -11.54 -4.43
N SER A 113 -4.65 -11.72 -5.57
CA SER A 113 -4.94 -13.05 -6.10
C SER A 113 -3.68 -13.61 -6.77
N VAL A 114 -3.29 -14.84 -6.43
CA VAL A 114 -2.05 -15.47 -6.90
C VAL A 114 -2.30 -16.89 -7.41
N ARG A 115 -1.38 -17.36 -8.27
CA ARG A 115 -1.27 -18.71 -8.84
C ARG A 115 0.09 -19.33 -8.53
N THR A 116 0.21 -20.64 -8.71
CA THR A 116 1.50 -21.34 -8.69
C THR A 116 2.46 -20.70 -9.69
N GLY A 117 3.68 -20.40 -9.25
CA GLY A 117 4.72 -19.72 -10.01
C GLY A 117 4.67 -18.19 -9.94
N ASP A 118 3.64 -17.59 -9.33
CA ASP A 118 3.60 -16.15 -9.17
C ASP A 118 4.67 -15.67 -8.18
N GLU A 119 5.32 -14.56 -8.56
CA GLU A 119 6.29 -13.88 -7.72
C GLU A 119 5.74 -12.53 -7.25
N VAL A 120 5.83 -12.32 -5.95
CA VAL A 120 5.13 -11.28 -5.24
C VAL A 120 6.11 -10.40 -4.50
N ALA A 121 6.48 -9.28 -5.13
CA ALA A 121 7.35 -8.28 -4.51
C ALA A 121 6.61 -7.53 -3.39
N PHE A 122 7.28 -7.35 -2.27
CA PHE A 122 6.86 -6.50 -1.16
C PHE A 122 8.06 -5.85 -0.47
N THR A 123 7.82 -4.77 0.28
CA THR A 123 8.87 -4.04 1.00
C THR A 123 8.56 -4.01 2.49
N LEU A 124 9.57 -4.27 3.33
CA LEU A 124 9.49 -4.19 4.78
C LEU A 124 10.70 -3.44 5.31
N ALA A 125 10.48 -2.37 6.09
CA ALA A 125 11.56 -1.55 6.65
C ALA A 125 12.52 -0.96 5.59
N GLY A 126 12.07 -0.78 4.35
CA GLY A 126 12.91 -0.36 3.22
C GLY A 126 13.68 -1.50 2.54
N PHE A 127 13.55 -2.74 2.99
CA PHE A 127 14.13 -3.92 2.35
C PHE A 127 13.11 -4.57 1.42
N GLY A 128 13.55 -4.90 0.21
CA GLY A 128 12.75 -5.61 -0.79
C GLY A 128 12.80 -7.12 -0.55
N TYR A 129 11.64 -7.74 -0.60
CA TYR A 129 11.46 -9.19 -0.48
C TYR A 129 10.58 -9.70 -1.61
N LEU A 130 10.79 -10.97 -1.95
CA LEU A 130 9.97 -11.69 -2.91
C LEU A 130 9.28 -12.86 -2.20
N LEU A 131 7.97 -12.90 -2.30
CA LEU A 131 7.17 -14.06 -1.93
C LEU A 131 6.86 -14.85 -3.20
N VAL A 132 7.37 -16.06 -3.29
CA VAL A 132 7.18 -16.98 -4.42
C VAL A 132 6.12 -18.00 -4.04
N VAL A 133 5.13 -18.19 -4.89
CA VAL A 133 4.14 -19.27 -4.73
C VAL A 133 4.72 -20.53 -5.40
N GLU A 134 5.32 -21.42 -4.61
CA GLU A 134 5.98 -22.61 -5.14
C GLU A 134 4.96 -23.69 -5.56
N ASP A 135 3.92 -23.90 -4.75
CA ASP A 135 2.84 -24.83 -5.04
C ASP A 135 1.51 -24.33 -4.48
N LEU A 136 0.42 -24.63 -5.20
CA LEU A 136 -0.95 -24.48 -4.73
C LEU A 136 -1.62 -25.84 -4.85
N HIS A 137 -1.73 -26.51 -3.70
CA HIS A 137 -2.32 -27.82 -3.59
C HIS A 137 -3.82 -27.68 -3.35
N ASN A 138 -4.61 -28.25 -4.26
CA ASN A 138 -6.06 -28.28 -4.18
C ASN A 138 -6.53 -29.73 -4.32
N ASP A 139 -6.83 -30.35 -3.18
CA ASP A 139 -7.25 -31.74 -3.10
C ASP A 139 -8.77 -31.83 -3.01
N LEU A 140 -9.37 -32.73 -3.80
CA LEU A 140 -10.81 -33.02 -3.69
C LEU A 140 -11.21 -33.55 -2.31
N ILE A 141 -10.26 -34.16 -1.59
CA ILE A 141 -10.44 -34.69 -0.24
C ILE A 141 -9.14 -34.45 0.52
N GLY A 142 -9.15 -33.51 1.47
CA GLY A 142 -7.95 -33.11 2.17
C GLY A 142 -8.08 -31.71 2.74
N THR A 143 -6.95 -31.13 3.13
CA THR A 143 -6.86 -29.70 3.42
C THR A 143 -6.10 -29.09 2.26
N ASP A 144 -6.59 -28.01 1.66
CA ASP A 144 -5.86 -27.32 0.60
C ASP A 144 -4.75 -26.45 1.23
N TRP A 145 -3.61 -26.34 0.58
CA TRP A 145 -2.49 -25.53 1.08
C TRP A 145 -1.70 -24.87 -0.03
N ALA A 146 -0.95 -23.83 0.32
CA ALA A 146 0.10 -23.28 -0.50
C ALA A 146 1.46 -23.53 0.15
N ASP A 147 2.43 -23.96 -0.66
CA ASP A 147 3.84 -23.86 -0.31
C ASP A 147 4.37 -22.54 -0.86
N LEU A 148 4.84 -21.68 0.04
CA LEU A 148 5.30 -20.33 -0.28
C LEU A 148 6.76 -20.20 0.15
N ARG A 149 7.55 -19.43 -0.59
CA ARG A 149 8.91 -19.08 -0.19
C ARG A 149 9.05 -17.58 -0.07
N VAL A 150 9.56 -17.11 1.07
CA VAL A 150 9.94 -15.72 1.25
C VAL A 150 11.45 -15.62 1.11
N ARG A 151 11.92 -14.90 0.08
CA ARG A 151 13.34 -14.66 -0.16
C ARG A 151 13.67 -13.17 -0.20
N PRO A 152 14.91 -12.78 0.10
CA PRO A 152 15.39 -11.43 -0.18
C PRO A 152 15.23 -11.10 -1.68
N GLY A 153 14.91 -9.84 -2.02
CA GLY A 153 14.79 -9.38 -3.40
C GLY A 153 16.12 -9.29 -4.15
N SER A 154 17.24 -9.40 -3.43
CA SER A 154 18.61 -9.39 -3.95
C SER A 154 19.48 -10.34 -3.11
N ASP A 155 20.40 -11.08 -3.75
CA ASP A 155 21.31 -12.04 -3.10
C ASP A 155 22.19 -11.38 -2.01
N ASP A 156 22.39 -10.07 -2.09
CA ASP A 156 22.94 -9.25 -1.02
C ASP A 156 21.84 -8.86 -0.02
N ALA A 157 21.51 -9.77 0.89
CA ALA A 157 20.62 -9.51 2.04
C ALA A 157 21.11 -8.38 2.99
N ALA A 158 22.20 -7.69 2.66
CA ALA A 158 22.77 -6.56 3.38
C ALA A 158 22.77 -5.23 2.58
N THR A 159 22.31 -5.23 1.34
CA THR A 159 22.11 -3.98 0.58
C THR A 159 20.62 -3.68 0.58
N PRO A 160 20.16 -2.50 1.02
CA PRO A 160 18.77 -2.12 0.86
C PRO A 160 18.43 -2.26 -0.63
N ALA A 161 17.49 -3.15 -0.95
CA ALA A 161 16.90 -3.16 -2.27
C ALA A 161 16.41 -1.73 -2.52
N PRO A 162 16.67 -1.12 -3.70
CA PRO A 162 16.01 0.13 -4.01
C PRO A 162 14.51 -0.11 -3.78
N PRO A 163 13.81 0.81 -3.07
CA PRO A 163 12.39 0.62 -2.79
C PRO A 163 11.71 0.19 -4.09
N ALA A 164 10.78 -0.76 -4.04
CA ALA A 164 9.97 -1.08 -5.21
C ALA A 164 9.31 0.23 -5.62
N VAL A 165 9.88 0.90 -6.63
CA VAL A 165 9.51 2.26 -6.91
C VAL A 165 8.17 2.16 -7.57
N ASP A 166 7.14 2.66 -6.90
CA ASP A 166 5.82 2.75 -7.49
C ASP A 166 5.93 3.79 -8.61
N GLU A 167 6.23 3.32 -9.82
CA GLU A 167 6.44 4.16 -11.00
C GLU A 167 5.20 5.01 -11.30
N ALA A 168 4.00 4.51 -11.01
CA ALA A 168 2.78 5.29 -11.11
C ALA A 168 2.77 6.44 -10.10
N ALA A 169 3.16 6.18 -8.84
CA ALA A 169 3.32 7.23 -7.84
C ALA A 169 4.43 8.23 -8.18
N ARG A 170 5.54 7.78 -8.80
CA ARG A 170 6.60 8.68 -9.29
C ARG A 170 6.09 9.60 -10.39
N ILE A 171 5.35 9.06 -11.35
CA ILE A 171 4.75 9.83 -12.46
C ILE A 171 3.77 10.85 -11.91
N GLU A 172 2.88 10.46 -10.99
CA GLU A 172 1.96 11.40 -10.34
C GLU A 172 2.69 12.45 -9.48
N GLY A 173 3.75 12.05 -8.76
CA GLY A 173 4.59 12.97 -8.00
C GLY A 173 5.29 14.01 -8.89
N LEU A 174 5.82 13.58 -10.04
CA LEU A 174 6.39 14.48 -11.06
C LEU A 174 5.34 15.46 -11.58
N LEU A 175 4.13 14.98 -11.89
CA LEU A 175 3.03 15.80 -12.38
C LEU A 175 2.54 16.82 -11.34
N ALA A 176 2.50 16.44 -10.07
CA ALA A 176 2.20 17.35 -8.98
C ALA A 176 3.28 18.45 -8.82
N LYS A 177 4.56 18.09 -8.96
CA LYS A 177 5.68 19.07 -8.96
C LYS A 177 5.58 20.02 -10.16
N LEU A 178 5.24 19.50 -11.34
CA LEU A 178 4.97 20.31 -12.53
C LEU A 178 3.86 21.33 -12.24
N GLU A 179 2.71 20.87 -11.76
CA GLU A 179 1.56 21.71 -11.43
C GLU A 179 1.93 22.82 -10.42
N ALA A 180 2.74 22.49 -9.40
CA ALA A 180 3.18 23.44 -8.38
C ALA A 180 4.30 24.41 -8.84
N SER A 181 5.02 24.10 -9.92
CA SER A 181 6.17 24.89 -10.38
C SER A 181 5.78 26.28 -10.91
N GLY A 182 4.55 26.41 -11.46
CA GLY A 182 4.05 27.64 -12.07
C GLY A 182 4.90 28.14 -13.23
N VAL A 183 5.50 27.22 -14.00
CA VAL A 183 6.15 27.52 -15.28
C VAL A 183 5.11 27.67 -16.39
N THR A 184 5.50 28.31 -17.49
CA THR A 184 4.70 28.31 -18.71
C THR A 184 5.20 27.21 -19.64
N PHE A 185 4.33 26.29 -20.00
CA PHE A 185 4.64 25.18 -20.89
C PHE A 185 4.32 25.56 -22.33
N ILE A 186 5.30 25.48 -23.22
CA ILE A 186 5.16 25.87 -24.62
C ILE A 186 5.07 24.61 -25.47
N ARG A 187 3.92 24.40 -26.09
CA ARG A 187 3.62 23.24 -26.94
C ARG A 187 3.19 23.71 -28.32
N ASN A 188 3.88 23.27 -29.37
CA ASN A 188 3.61 23.67 -30.76
C ASN A 188 3.52 25.19 -30.96
N GLY A 189 4.30 25.96 -30.18
CA GLY A 189 4.27 27.43 -30.19
C GLY A 189 3.12 28.07 -29.42
N SER A 190 2.24 27.29 -28.77
CA SER A 190 1.20 27.80 -27.87
C SER A 190 1.65 27.71 -26.41
N GLU A 191 1.38 28.76 -25.65
CA GLU A 191 1.66 28.83 -24.22
C GLU A 191 0.50 28.20 -23.42
N HIS A 192 0.84 27.34 -22.48
CA HIS A 192 -0.06 26.67 -21.56
C HIS A 192 0.45 26.89 -20.14
N ASP A 193 -0.45 26.98 -19.17
CA ASP A 193 -0.03 27.05 -17.78
C ASP A 193 0.46 25.67 -17.26
N ALA A 194 1.12 25.68 -16.10
CA ALA A 194 1.67 24.47 -15.50
C ALA A 194 0.60 23.41 -15.18
N ARG A 195 -0.63 23.82 -14.87
CA ARG A 195 -1.73 22.92 -14.54
C ARG A 195 -2.29 22.27 -15.78
N GLU A 196 -2.55 23.06 -16.83
CA GLU A 196 -2.93 22.58 -18.16
C GLU A 196 -1.90 21.61 -18.73
N ALA A 197 -0.60 21.88 -18.52
CA ALA A 197 0.47 20.99 -18.92
C ALA A 197 0.43 19.65 -18.18
N ALA A 198 0.24 19.66 -16.85
CA ALA A 198 0.13 18.44 -16.05
C ALA A 198 -1.12 17.63 -16.44
N GLU A 199 -2.28 18.27 -16.60
CA GLU A 199 -3.51 17.63 -17.08
C GLU A 199 -3.32 17.01 -18.48
N HIS A 200 -2.65 17.72 -19.40
CA HIS A 200 -2.34 17.20 -20.74
C HIS A 200 -1.49 15.93 -20.69
N LEU A 201 -0.44 15.93 -19.86
CA LEU A 201 0.47 14.79 -19.72
C LEU A 201 -0.20 13.60 -19.01
N ARG A 202 -1.05 13.85 -17.98
CA ARG A 202 -1.90 12.81 -17.34
C ARG A 202 -2.79 12.13 -18.36
N ASN A 203 -3.50 12.92 -19.16
CA ASN A 203 -4.38 12.40 -20.21
C ASN A 203 -3.59 11.58 -21.24
N LYS A 204 -2.39 12.04 -21.64
CA LYS A 204 -1.55 11.33 -22.59
C LYS A 204 -1.06 9.98 -22.02
N TRP A 205 -0.71 9.94 -20.74
CA TRP A 205 -0.29 8.71 -20.05
C TRP A 205 -1.42 7.69 -19.92
N ALA A 206 -2.63 8.13 -19.61
CA ALA A 206 -3.82 7.25 -19.56
C ALA A 206 -4.09 6.52 -20.90
N HIS A 207 -3.63 7.07 -22.03
CA HIS A 207 -3.75 6.46 -23.36
C HIS A 207 -2.49 5.71 -23.82
N ALA A 208 -1.47 5.57 -22.97
CA ALA A 208 -0.18 4.94 -23.27
C ALA A 208 0.14 3.82 -22.26
N PRO A 209 -0.61 2.69 -22.27
CA PRO A 209 -0.46 1.62 -21.28
C PRO A 209 0.90 0.88 -21.34
N SER A 210 1.68 1.09 -22.41
CA SER A 210 3.04 0.55 -22.57
C SER A 210 4.12 1.39 -21.88
N ILE A 211 3.76 2.49 -21.22
CA ILE A 211 4.69 3.36 -20.51
C ILE A 211 4.50 3.15 -19.02
N ASP A 212 5.40 2.35 -18.45
CA ASP A 212 5.38 1.84 -17.08
C ASP A 212 6.43 2.47 -16.18
N THR A 213 7.30 3.35 -16.71
CA THR A 213 8.39 4.00 -15.97
C THR A 213 8.36 5.52 -16.11
N ALA A 214 8.74 6.24 -15.05
CA ALA A 214 8.77 7.71 -15.03
C ALA A 214 9.74 8.30 -16.07
N GLU A 215 10.89 7.65 -16.27
CA GLU A 215 11.88 8.05 -17.27
C GLU A 215 11.31 7.93 -18.69
N ARG A 216 10.66 6.79 -19.02
CA ARG A 216 10.02 6.63 -20.34
C ARG A 216 8.82 7.56 -20.52
N PHE A 217 8.09 7.85 -19.44
CA PHE A 217 7.05 8.87 -19.45
C PHE A 217 7.62 10.24 -19.87
N ILE A 218 8.75 10.67 -19.30
CA ILE A 218 9.39 11.92 -19.71
C ILE A 218 9.84 11.84 -21.17
N ASP A 219 10.58 10.79 -21.52
CA ASP A 219 11.23 10.69 -22.83
C ASP A 219 10.25 10.59 -23.99
N GLU A 220 9.13 9.87 -23.82
CA GLU A 220 8.16 9.65 -24.90
C GLU A 220 6.95 10.58 -24.84
N LEU A 221 6.51 10.97 -23.63
CA LEU A 221 5.32 11.81 -23.48
C LEU A 221 5.66 13.27 -23.20
N GLY A 222 6.71 13.53 -22.42
CA GLY A 222 7.10 14.86 -21.93
C GLY A 222 8.12 15.62 -22.79
N THR A 223 8.80 15.00 -23.75
CA THR A 223 9.78 15.71 -24.60
C THR A 223 9.17 16.32 -25.85
N ARG A 224 8.19 15.67 -26.47
CA ARG A 224 7.66 16.07 -27.78
C ARG A 224 6.21 15.67 -27.98
N SER A 225 5.57 16.38 -28.90
CA SER A 225 4.24 16.00 -29.39
C SER A 225 4.34 14.76 -30.25
N SER A 226 3.55 13.72 -29.94
CA SER A 226 3.43 12.55 -30.81
C SER A 226 2.69 12.87 -32.11
N SER A 227 1.85 13.91 -32.14
CA SER A 227 1.05 14.28 -33.31
C SER A 227 1.76 15.23 -34.27
N SER A 228 2.63 16.11 -33.79
CA SER A 228 3.34 17.11 -34.61
C SER A 228 4.87 16.92 -34.63
N GLY A 229 5.41 16.05 -33.77
CA GLY A 229 6.85 15.79 -33.66
C GLY A 229 7.67 16.92 -33.03
N GLN A 230 7.06 18.05 -32.69
CA GLN A 230 7.77 19.21 -32.18
C GLN A 230 8.15 19.06 -30.70
N PRO A 231 9.36 19.49 -30.31
CA PRO A 231 9.81 19.44 -28.92
C PRO A 231 9.04 20.45 -28.06
N TYR A 232 8.76 20.05 -26.83
CA TYR A 232 8.14 20.92 -25.84
C TYR A 232 9.20 21.77 -25.14
N ARG A 233 8.82 23.00 -24.77
CA ARG A 233 9.68 23.93 -24.03
C ARG A 233 8.99 24.38 -22.76
N VAL A 234 9.77 24.80 -21.77
CA VAL A 234 9.29 25.41 -20.54
C VAL A 234 9.93 26.77 -20.38
N ARG A 235 9.11 27.76 -20.05
CA ARG A 235 9.55 29.09 -19.64
C ARG A 235 9.44 29.19 -18.12
N LEU A 236 10.58 29.35 -17.47
CA LEU A 236 10.69 29.55 -16.04
C LEU A 236 10.18 30.94 -15.65
N ARG A 237 9.90 31.13 -14.35
CA ARG A 237 9.47 32.44 -13.80
C ARG A 237 10.51 33.54 -13.98
N ASP A 238 11.78 33.19 -14.14
CA ASP A 238 12.88 34.11 -14.42
C ASP A 238 12.97 34.51 -15.91
N GLY A 239 12.05 34.03 -16.75
CA GLY A 239 11.98 34.32 -18.17
C GLY A 239 12.89 33.45 -19.04
N ARG A 240 13.70 32.55 -18.45
CA ARG A 240 14.52 31.62 -19.23
C ARG A 240 13.67 30.52 -19.83
N GLU A 241 13.93 30.23 -21.10
CA GLU A 241 13.35 29.08 -21.79
C GLU A 241 14.36 27.93 -21.86
N GLN A 242 13.89 26.73 -21.58
CA GLN A 242 14.66 25.50 -21.75
C GLN A 242 13.78 24.39 -22.32
N ASP A 243 14.39 23.34 -22.84
CA ASP A 243 13.66 22.17 -23.32
C ASP A 243 12.98 21.44 -22.14
N ALA A 244 11.76 20.98 -22.38
CA ALA A 244 10.93 20.35 -21.35
C ALA A 244 11.55 19.04 -20.83
N GLY A 245 12.19 18.25 -21.69
CA GLY A 245 12.80 16.97 -21.32
C GLY A 245 13.83 17.07 -20.18
N PRO A 246 14.95 17.80 -20.38
CA PRO A 246 15.96 17.99 -19.34
C PRO A 246 15.40 18.61 -18.06
N TRP A 247 14.41 19.51 -18.19
CA TRP A 247 13.76 20.13 -17.06
C TRP A 247 12.91 19.15 -16.24
N LEU A 248 12.10 18.32 -16.90
CA LEU A 248 11.29 17.28 -16.25
C LEU A 248 12.17 16.22 -15.59
N HIS A 249 13.29 15.84 -16.22
CA HIS A 249 14.30 14.95 -15.61
C HIS A 249 14.92 15.55 -14.35
N SER A 250 15.16 16.87 -14.34
CA SER A 250 15.60 17.58 -13.13
C SER A 250 14.54 17.54 -12.03
N LEU A 251 13.26 17.74 -12.37
CA LEU A 251 12.16 17.62 -11.40
C LEU A 251 11.99 16.20 -10.83
N LEU A 252 12.24 15.18 -11.65
CA LEU A 252 12.23 13.78 -11.22
C LEU A 252 13.41 13.47 -10.29
N SER A 253 14.58 14.05 -10.54
CA SER A 253 15.80 13.82 -9.74
C SER A 253 15.74 14.46 -8.35
N HIS A 254 14.97 15.53 -8.16
CA HIS A 254 14.73 16.17 -6.86
C HIS A 254 13.64 15.43 -6.06
N ASP A 255 13.53 14.11 -6.21
CA ASP A 255 12.67 13.31 -5.35
C ASP A 255 13.42 12.96 -4.05
N PRO A 256 12.86 13.27 -2.87
CA PRO A 256 13.52 13.01 -1.59
C PRO A 256 13.60 11.52 -1.22
N THR A 257 13.13 10.61 -2.08
CA THR A 257 13.14 9.16 -1.86
C THR A 257 14.39 8.44 -2.38
N ARG A 258 15.42 9.18 -2.81
CA ARG A 258 16.69 8.63 -3.28
C ARG A 258 17.67 8.29 -2.16
#